data_AF-A0A438HZW3-F1
#
_entry.id   AF-A0A438HZW3-F1
#
_cell.length_a   1.000
_cell.length_b   1.000
_cell.length_c   1.000
_cell.angle_alpha   90.00
_cell.angle_beta   90.00
_cell.angle_gamma   90.00
#
_symmetry.space_group_name_H-M   'P 1'
#
loop_
_entity.id
_entity.type
_entity.pdbx_description
1 polymer ?
#
loop_
_entity_poly.entity_id
_entity_poly.type
_entity_poly.pdbx_seq_one_letter_code
_entity_poly.pdbx_strand_id
1 'polypeptide(L)'
;MDAVLIANEIVDERRRLGEEGVVFKIDFEKAYDHVRWDFLDQVLEKKGFSPKWRKWMSGCLSSVSYAVLVNGSAKGWVKASRGLR
;
A
#
# COMPACT_ATOMS: atom_id res chain seq x y z
N MET A 1 -8.16 0.92 14.40
CA MET A 1 -8.08 1.22 15.84
C MET A 1 -7.81 -0.06 16.63
N ASP A 2 -8.40 -1.19 16.21
CA ASP A 2 -8.30 -2.48 16.91
C ASP A 2 -6.90 -3.09 16.98
N ALA A 3 -6.08 -3.00 15.92
CA ALA A 3 -4.75 -3.61 15.92
C ALA A 3 -3.81 -3.06 17.01
N VAL A 4 -3.92 -1.76 17.33
CA VAL A 4 -3.12 -1.13 18.40
C VAL A 4 -3.63 -1.56 19.77
N LEU A 5 -4.95 -1.65 19.94
CA LEU A 5 -5.56 -2.10 21.18
C LEU A 5 -5.19 -3.57 21.47
N ILE A 6 -5.36 -4.45 20.48
CA ILE A 6 -5.01 -5.88 20.57
C ILE A 6 -3.52 -6.05 20.88
N ALA A 7 -2.64 -5.28 20.22
CA ALA A 7 -1.21 -5.34 20.50
C ALA A 7 -0.89 -4.93 21.95
N ASN A 8 -1.55 -3.88 22.46
CA ASN A 8 -1.37 -3.44 23.84
C ASN A 8 -1.86 -4.49 24.85
N GLU A 9 -3.04 -5.09 24.62
CA GLU A 9 -3.60 -6.15 25.48
C GLU A 9 -2.66 -7.37 25.54
N ILE A 10 -2.15 -7.84 24.39
CA ILE A 10 -1.23 -8.98 24.33
C ILE A 10 0.08 -8.69 25.08
N VAL A 11 0.62 -7.48 24.94
CA VAL A 11 1.85 -7.08 25.64
C VAL A 11 1.62 -7.01 27.15
N ASP A 12 0.49 -6.46 27.58
CA ASP A 12 0.14 -6.34 29.00
C ASP A 12 -0.10 -7.72 29.65
N GLU A 13 -0.79 -8.63 28.94
CA GLU A 13 -1.01 -9.99 29.40
C GLU A 13 0.31 -10.75 29.58
N ARG A 14 1.20 -10.73 28.59
CA ARG A 14 2.53 -11.36 28.68
C ARG A 14 3.36 -10.81 29.85
N ARG A 15 3.32 -9.49 30.07
CA ARG A 15 3.97 -8.85 31.21
C ARG A 15 3.40 -9.35 32.54
N ARG A 16 2.07 -9.48 32.65
CA ARG A 16 1.39 -9.99 33.85
C ARG A 16 1.73 -11.45 34.13
N LEU A 17 1.87 -12.26 33.09
CA LEU A 17 2.23 -13.68 33.19
C LEU A 17 3.74 -13.89 33.45
N GLY A 18 4.57 -12.86 33.29
CA GLY A 18 6.02 -12.97 33.42
C GLY A 18 6.66 -13.81 32.31
N GLU A 19 5.98 -13.95 31.18
CA GLU A 19 6.42 -14.76 30.05
C GLU A 19 7.24 -13.95 29.06
N GLU A 20 8.30 -14.55 28.53
CA GLU A 20 9.09 -13.96 27.46
C GLU A 20 8.31 -13.92 26.14
N GLY A 21 8.58 -12.90 25.32
CA GLY A 21 7.95 -12.74 24.01
C GLY A 21 8.70 -11.77 23.11
N VAL A 22 8.47 -11.87 21.82
CA VAL A 22 9.07 -11.01 20.79
C VAL A 22 7.95 -10.28 20.05
N VAL A 23 8.11 -8.97 19.86
CA VAL A 23 7.25 -8.15 19.02
C VAL A 23 7.99 -7.85 17.73
N PHE A 24 7.39 -8.22 16.60
CA PHE A 24 7.91 -7.90 15.28
C PHE A 24 7.05 -6.84 14.61
N LYS A 25 7.63 -5.68 14.33
CA LYS A 25 6.98 -4.59 13.60
C LYS A 25 7.56 -4.51 12.20
N ILE A 26 6.69 -4.65 11.20
CA ILE A 26 7.04 -4.45 9.78
C ILE A 26 6.47 -3.10 9.35
N ASP A 27 7.32 -2.29 8.73
CA ASP A 27 6.92 -1.04 8.08
C ASP A 27 7.31 -1.10 6.60
N PHE A 28 6.43 -0.63 5.72
CA PHE A 28 6.67 -0.63 4.28
C PHE A 28 7.00 0.79 3.81
N GLU A 29 8.25 0.99 3.41
CA GLU A 29 8.68 2.27 2.85
C GLU A 29 7.85 2.62 1.62
N LYS A 30 7.21 3.80 1.65
CA LYS A 30 6.38 4.34 0.54
C LYS A 30 5.44 3.27 -0.02
N ALA A 31 4.73 2.56 0.85
CA ALA A 31 3.90 1.40 0.50
C ALA A 31 3.02 1.64 -0.74
N TYR A 32 2.41 2.83 -0.82
CA TYR A 32 1.56 3.21 -1.94
C TYR A 32 2.31 3.46 -3.23
N ASP A 33 3.55 3.97 -3.21
CA ASP A 33 4.36 4.19 -4.44
C ASP A 33 4.89 2.86 -5.01
N HIS A 34 4.96 1.82 -4.18
CA HIS A 34 5.54 0.52 -4.53
C HIS A 34 4.52 -0.53 -4.98
N VAL A 35 3.22 -0.25 -4.96
CA VAL A 35 2.19 -1.20 -5.37
C VAL A 35 2.33 -1.55 -6.86
N ARG A 36 2.55 -2.83 -7.16
CA ARG A 36 2.50 -3.33 -8.54
C ARG A 36 1.06 -3.51 -9.00
N TRP A 37 0.73 -2.95 -10.17
CA TRP A 37 -0.65 -2.96 -10.68
C TRP A 37 -1.14 -4.33 -11.12
N ASP A 38 -0.24 -5.19 -11.61
CA ASP A 38 -0.60 -6.56 -11.97
C ASP A 38 -0.91 -7.43 -10.74
N PHE A 39 -0.20 -7.20 -9.64
CA PHE A 39 -0.55 -7.80 -8.35
C PHE A 39 -1.89 -7.25 -7.83
N LEU A 40 -2.12 -5.93 -7.92
CA LEU A 40 -3.39 -5.34 -7.53
C LEU A 40 -4.57 -5.93 -8.31
N ASP A 41 -4.44 -6.08 -9.64
CA ASP A 41 -5.49 -6.67 -10.47
C ASP A 41 -5.81 -8.12 -10.04
N GLN A 42 -4.79 -8.92 -9.75
CA GLN A 42 -4.95 -10.28 -9.22
C GLN A 42 -5.66 -10.29 -7.86
N VAL A 43 -5.37 -9.34 -6.97
CA VAL A 43 -6.04 -9.22 -5.67
C VAL A 43 -7.50 -8.84 -5.87
N LEU A 44 -7.80 -7.87 -6.73
CA LEU A 44 -9.16 -7.44 -7.04
C LEU A 44 -9.98 -8.58 -7.67
N GLU A 45 -9.36 -9.36 -8.56
CA GLU A 45 -9.98 -10.57 -9.11
C GLU A 45 -10.35 -11.58 -8.03
N LYS A 46 -9.40 -11.91 -7.14
CA LYS A 46 -9.64 -12.84 -6.03
C LYS A 46 -10.68 -12.33 -5.03
N LYS A 47 -10.84 -11.00 -4.92
CA LYS A 47 -11.88 -10.37 -4.11
C LYS A 47 -13.25 -10.29 -4.80
N GLY A 48 -13.37 -10.77 -6.04
CA GLY A 48 -14.63 -10.88 -6.76
C GLY A 48 -15.04 -9.62 -7.53
N PHE A 49 -14.12 -8.68 -7.77
CA PHE A 49 -14.42 -7.50 -8.57
C PHE A 49 -14.61 -7.87 -10.05
N SER A 50 -15.68 -7.33 -10.65
CA SER A 50 -16.02 -7.63 -12.05
C SER A 50 -14.92 -7.18 -13.03
N PRO A 51 -14.78 -7.84 -14.19
CA PRO A 51 -13.81 -7.44 -15.22
C PRO A 51 -13.98 -5.98 -15.68
N LYS A 52 -15.23 -5.48 -15.73
CA LYS A 52 -15.54 -4.09 -16.09
C LYS A 52 -14.95 -3.11 -15.08
N TRP A 53 -15.11 -3.39 -13.79
CA TRP A 53 -14.58 -2.54 -12.72
C TRP A 53 -13.05 -2.56 -12.68
N ARG A 54 -12.44 -3.74 -12.83
CA ARG A 54 -10.97 -3.88 -12.93
C ARG A 54 -10.40 -3.12 -14.12
N LYS A 55 -11.07 -3.15 -15.28
CA LYS A 55 -10.69 -2.37 -16.46
C LYS A 55 -10.71 -0.86 -16.21
N TRP A 56 -11.70 -0.36 -15.48
CA TRP A 56 -11.73 1.04 -15.06
C TRP A 56 -10.56 1.40 -14.17
N MET A 57 -10.26 0.57 -13.16
CA MET A 57 -9.11 0.79 -12.28
C MET A 57 -7.78 0.80 -13.05
N SER A 58 -7.58 -0.15 -13.97
CA SER A 58 -6.39 -0.18 -14.83
C SER A 58 -6.26 1.11 -15.67
N GLY A 59 -7.38 1.62 -16.19
CA GLY A 59 -7.42 2.91 -16.88
C GLY A 59 -6.99 4.08 -15.98
N CYS A 60 -7.56 4.18 -14.77
CA CYS A 60 -7.19 5.22 -13.81
C CYS A 60 -5.70 5.18 -13.48
N LEU A 61 -5.17 4.00 -13.16
CA LEU A 61 -3.77 3.83 -12.76
C LEU A 61 -2.80 4.19 -13.90
N SER A 62 -3.04 3.67 -15.11
CA SER A 62 -2.17 3.92 -16.29
C SER A 62 -2.24 5.33 -16.87
N SER A 63 -3.23 6.13 -16.45
CA SER A 63 -3.37 7.53 -16.84
C SER A 63 -2.40 8.47 -16.13
N VAL A 64 -1.82 8.06 -15.00
CA VAL A 64 -0.98 8.91 -14.15
C VAL A 64 0.37 9.22 -14.81
N SER A 65 0.76 10.49 -14.76
CA SER A 65 2.07 10.97 -15.20
C SER A 65 2.63 12.04 -14.26
N TYR A 66 3.95 12.16 -14.24
CA TYR A 66 4.70 13.05 -13.37
C TYR A 66 5.53 14.03 -14.20
N ALA A 67 5.59 15.28 -13.77
CA ALA A 67 6.58 16.24 -14.24
C ALA A 67 7.71 16.36 -13.23
N VAL A 68 8.95 16.43 -13.71
CA VAL A 68 10.09 16.74 -12.83
C VAL A 68 10.26 18.25 -12.78
N LEU A 69 10.16 18.84 -11.60
CA LEU A 69 10.39 20.27 -11.44
C LEU A 69 11.89 20.53 -11.23
N VAL A 70 12.50 21.30 -12.13
CA VAL A 70 13.88 21.78 -12.01
C VAL A 70 13.83 23.30 -11.86
N ASN A 71 14.27 23.81 -10.70
CA ASN A 71 14.20 25.23 -10.34
C ASN A 71 12.78 25.80 -10.49
N GLY A 72 11.77 25.05 -10.03
CA GLY A 72 10.36 25.45 -10.10
C GLY A 72 9.70 25.33 -11.48
N SER A 73 10.47 24.96 -12.52
CA SER A 73 9.95 24.77 -13.88
C SER A 73 9.79 23.29 -14.20
N ALA A 74 8.64 22.90 -14.75
CA ALA A 74 8.42 21.53 -15.21
C ALA A 74 9.34 21.19 -16.39
N LYS A 75 10.06 20.07 -16.27
CA LYS A 75 10.98 19.52 -17.26
C LYS A 75 10.73 18.02 -17.40
N GLY A 76 10.34 17.60 -18.60
CA GLY A 76 10.09 16.19 -18.91
C GLY A 76 8.81 15.65 -18.25
N TRP A 77 8.26 14.61 -18.87
CA TRP A 77 7.11 13.88 -18.36
C TRP A 77 7.47 12.40 -18.23
N VAL A 78 7.09 11.80 -17.11
CA VAL A 78 7.32 10.37 -16.82
C VAL A 78 5.98 9.71 -16.54
N LYS A 79 5.66 8.65 -17.29
CA LYS A 79 4.47 7.83 -17.01
C LYS A 79 4.69 6.98 -15.76
N ALA A 80 3.66 6.90 -14.92
CA ALA A 80 3.66 5.94 -13.83
C ALA A 80 3.59 4.50 -14.37
N SER A 81 4.32 3.58 -13.74
CA SER A 81 4.25 2.13 -14.02
C SER A 81 3.84 1.30 -12.81
N ARG A 82 3.75 1.94 -11.64
CA ARG A 82 3.37 1.37 -10.36
C ARG A 82 2.89 2.47 -9.42
N GLY A 83 2.33 2.03 -8.30
CA GLY A 83 1.89 2.86 -7.19
C GLY A 83 0.43 3.30 -7.28
N LEU A 84 -0.11 3.83 -6.18
CA LEU A 84 -1.49 4.28 -6.05
C LEU A 84 -1.49 5.79 -5.80
N ARG A 85 -2.22 6.54 -6.64
CA ARG A 85 -2.45 7.99 -6.48
C ARG A 85 -3.85 8.35 -6.94
#